data_AF-X1TIV3-F1
#
_entry.id   AF-X1TIV3-F1
#
_cell.length_a   1.000
_cell.length_b   1.000
_cell.length_c   1.000
_cell.angle_alpha   90.00
_cell.angle_beta   90.00
_cell.angle_gamma   90.00
#
_symmetry.space_group_name_H-M   'P 1'
#
loop_
_entity.id
_entity.type
_entity.pdbx_description
1 polymer ?
#
loop_
_entity_poly.entity_id
_entity_poly.type
_entity_poly.pdbx_seq_one_letter_code
_entity_poly.pdbx_strand_id
1 'polypeptide(L)'
;MLKFLMNNIKNMLKRNGIHFNKYQLSKDSSRVFFFFSNKDIPNAIDVLKNSFGVHSLSPAIRTSNSLKNITERTIELAKEILEKGDSFALRVRRSGKHDYTSMEAAKIVGKAVIDHLSNYNLKVNLTHPKKEIFIEIRQDFSYIFSQVIKCKWGRLTN
;
A
#
# COMPACT_ATOMS: atom_id res chain seq x y z
N MET A 1 -9.14 -18.17 14.26
CA MET A 1 -7.83 -17.82 13.65
C MET A 1 -7.55 -16.31 13.69
N LEU A 2 -8.35 -15.45 13.04
CA LEU A 2 -8.12 -14.00 12.99
C LEU A 2 -8.03 -13.33 14.38
N LYS A 3 -8.87 -13.73 15.33
CA LYS A 3 -8.82 -13.23 16.73
C LYS A 3 -7.44 -13.44 17.38
N PHE A 4 -6.83 -14.60 17.17
CA PHE A 4 -5.50 -14.93 17.70
C PHE A 4 -4.41 -14.12 17.02
N LEU A 5 -4.46 -13.99 15.68
CA LEU A 5 -3.55 -13.15 14.93
C LEU A 5 -3.59 -11.70 15.42
N MET A 6 -4.79 -11.15 15.59
CA MET A 6 -4.98 -9.78 16.08
C MET A 6 -4.46 -9.60 17.51
N ASN A 7 -4.68 -10.59 18.38
CA ASN A 7 -4.14 -10.56 19.73
C ASN A 7 -2.60 -10.60 19.73
N ASN A 8 -2.01 -11.45 18.89
CA ASN A 8 -0.57 -11.55 18.72
C ASN A 8 0.02 -10.21 18.25
N ILE A 9 -0.52 -9.63 17.18
CA ILE A 9 -0.07 -8.34 16.64
C ILE A 9 -0.16 -7.24 17.71
N LYS A 10 -1.29 -7.13 18.42
CA LYS A 10 -1.46 -6.12 19.48
C LYS A 10 -0.44 -6.30 20.60
N ASN A 11 -0.19 -7.54 21.03
CA ASN A 11 0.79 -7.84 22.08
C ASN A 11 2.22 -7.52 21.63
N MET A 12 2.58 -7.83 20.38
CA MET A 12 3.89 -7.51 19.82
C MET A 12 4.13 -6.00 19.78
N LEU A 13 3.16 -5.24 19.26
CA LEU A 13 3.25 -3.77 19.23
C LEU A 13 3.36 -3.19 20.64
N LYS A 14 2.52 -3.65 21.57
CA LYS A 14 2.52 -3.19 22.97
C LYS A 14 3.86 -3.46 23.67
N ARG A 15 4.43 -4.66 23.52
CA ARG A 15 5.72 -5.02 24.15
C ARG A 15 6.90 -4.19 23.64
N ASN A 16 6.80 -3.65 22.43
CA ASN A 16 7.82 -2.80 21.82
C ASN A 16 7.51 -1.30 21.97
N GLY A 17 6.48 -0.92 22.74
CA GLY A 17 6.11 0.49 22.95
C GLY A 17 5.57 1.18 21.69
N ILE A 18 5.08 0.43 20.70
CA ILE A 18 4.61 0.98 19.43
C ILE A 18 3.10 1.20 19.52
N HIS A 19 2.67 2.45 19.43
CA HIS A 19 1.28 2.84 19.51
C HIS A 19 0.65 2.94 18.12
N PHE A 20 -0.59 2.42 17.99
CA PHE A 20 -1.42 2.62 16.80
C PHE A 20 -2.73 3.28 17.22
N ASN A 21 -3.27 4.15 16.36
CA ASN A 21 -4.50 4.90 16.65
C ASN A 21 -5.74 4.01 16.59
N LYS A 22 -5.82 3.15 15.57
CA LYS A 22 -6.88 2.15 15.39
C LYS A 22 -6.45 1.06 14.42
N TYR A 23 -7.24 0.01 14.34
CA TYR A 23 -7.17 -0.96 13.24
C TYR A 23 -8.55 -1.17 12.63
N GLN A 24 -8.58 -1.64 11.37
CA GLN A 24 -9.79 -1.94 10.63
C GLN A 24 -9.60 -3.23 9.82
N LEU A 25 -10.65 -4.05 9.73
CA LEU A 25 -10.69 -5.19 8.82
C LEU A 25 -11.36 -4.77 7.51
N SER A 26 -10.88 -5.29 6.39
CA SER A 26 -11.64 -5.21 5.13
C SER A 26 -12.94 -6.02 5.25
N LYS A 27 -13.96 -5.68 4.44
CA LYS A 27 -15.28 -6.36 4.52
C LYS A 27 -15.21 -7.86 4.20
N ASP A 28 -14.30 -8.24 3.32
CA ASP A 28 -13.98 -9.64 2.98
C ASP A 28 -13.01 -10.30 3.98
N SER A 29 -12.59 -9.59 5.03
CA SER A 29 -11.59 -10.02 6.03
C SER A 29 -10.23 -10.45 5.45
N SER A 30 -9.92 -10.07 4.20
CA SER A 30 -8.65 -10.40 3.52
C SER A 30 -7.48 -9.48 3.88
N ARG A 31 -7.76 -8.33 4.50
CA ARG A 31 -6.79 -7.32 4.92
C ARG A 31 -7.08 -6.83 6.33
N VAL A 32 -6.00 -6.56 7.06
CA VAL A 32 -6.03 -5.80 8.32
C VAL A 32 -5.24 -4.52 8.11
N PHE A 33 -5.88 -3.38 8.36
CA PHE A 33 -5.27 -2.06 8.29
C PHE A 33 -4.97 -1.57 9.70
N PHE A 34 -3.71 -1.20 9.96
CA PHE A 34 -3.31 -0.53 11.19
C PHE A 34 -2.92 0.91 10.87
N PHE A 35 -3.37 1.85 11.69
CA PHE A 35 -3.12 3.28 11.52
C PHE A 35 -2.12 3.73 12.57
N PHE A 36 -0.95 4.17 12.13
CA PHE A 36 0.14 4.64 12.96
C PHE A 36 0.41 6.13 12.72
N SER A 37 1.09 6.78 13.65
CA SER A 37 1.77 8.04 13.36
C SER A 37 3.00 7.77 12.49
N ASN A 38 3.38 8.70 11.60
CA ASN A 38 4.46 8.49 10.64
C ASN A 38 5.78 8.02 11.27
N LYS A 39 6.12 8.58 12.45
CA LYS A 39 7.34 8.21 13.22
C LYS A 39 7.38 6.75 13.68
N ASP A 40 6.21 6.11 13.84
CA ASP A 40 6.09 4.75 14.39
C ASP A 40 6.08 3.68 13.29
N ILE A 41 5.84 4.07 12.03
CA ILE A 41 5.73 3.15 10.89
C ILE A 41 7.00 2.29 10.72
N PRO A 42 8.23 2.86 10.73
CA PRO A 42 9.45 2.05 10.58
C PRO A 42 9.60 0.98 11.66
N ASN A 43 9.36 1.34 12.93
CA ASN A 43 9.44 0.40 14.05
C ASN A 43 8.32 -0.64 13.99
N ALA A 44 7.11 -0.24 13.58
CA ALA A 44 5.99 -1.16 13.39
C ALA A 44 6.31 -2.23 12.33
N ILE A 45 6.93 -1.83 11.21
CA ILE A 45 7.36 -2.77 10.16
C ILE A 45 8.37 -3.78 10.71
N ASP A 46 9.39 -3.30 11.44
CA ASP A 46 10.46 -4.14 11.96
C ASP A 46 9.95 -5.19 12.97
N VAL A 47 8.97 -4.82 13.79
CA VAL A 47 8.33 -5.74 14.72
C VAL A 47 7.38 -6.70 13.98
N LEU A 48 6.50 -6.17 13.12
CA LEU A 48 5.42 -6.95 12.52
C LEU A 48 5.89 -7.92 11.44
N LYS A 49 7.05 -7.70 10.79
CA LYS A 49 7.62 -8.67 9.83
C LYS A 49 7.92 -10.03 10.47
N ASN A 50 8.01 -10.08 11.80
CA ASN A 50 8.26 -11.28 12.59
C ASN A 50 6.98 -11.88 13.21
N SER A 51 5.79 -11.34 12.91
CA SER A 51 4.53 -11.85 13.45
C SER A 51 4.11 -13.16 12.79
N PHE A 52 3.77 -14.16 13.60
CA PHE A 52 3.24 -15.43 13.12
C PHE A 52 1.85 -15.25 12.49
N GLY A 53 1.61 -15.89 11.34
CA GLY A 53 0.34 -15.81 10.61
C GLY A 53 0.15 -14.54 9.77
N VAL A 54 1.13 -13.65 9.72
CA VAL A 54 1.16 -12.54 8.75
C VAL A 54 1.96 -13.01 7.53
N HIS A 55 1.36 -12.95 6.33
CA HIS A 55 2.06 -13.31 5.10
C HIS A 55 2.98 -12.19 4.60
N SER A 56 2.45 -10.97 4.56
CA SER A 56 3.15 -9.79 4.09
C SER A 56 2.54 -8.52 4.67
N LEU A 57 3.31 -7.45 4.70
CA LEU A 57 2.89 -6.11 5.12
C LEU A 57 3.31 -5.06 4.10
N SER A 58 2.56 -3.98 4.01
CA SER A 58 2.80 -2.87 3.08
C SER A 58 2.51 -1.56 3.78
N PRO A 59 3.52 -0.68 3.98
CA PRO A 59 3.30 0.70 4.38
C PRO A 59 2.52 1.40 3.27
N ALA A 60 1.37 1.98 3.60
CA ALA A 60 0.45 2.50 2.60
C ALA A 60 -0.14 3.84 3.00
N ILE A 61 -0.31 4.71 2.02
CA ILE A 61 -1.07 5.96 2.13
C ILE A 61 -2.54 5.62 1.91
N ARG A 62 -3.41 5.97 2.87
CA ARG A 62 -4.86 5.85 2.70
C ARG A 62 -5.44 7.15 2.17
N THR A 63 -6.31 7.06 1.17
CA THR A 63 -7.02 8.20 0.58
C THR A 63 -8.47 7.84 0.26
N SER A 64 -9.28 8.83 -0.12
CA SER A 64 -10.65 8.58 -0.60
C SER A 64 -10.64 7.98 -2.01
N ASN A 65 -11.77 7.43 -2.45
CA ASN A 65 -11.89 6.83 -3.79
C ASN A 65 -12.06 7.84 -4.93
N SER A 66 -11.85 9.14 -4.68
CA SER A 66 -11.82 10.14 -5.75
C SER A 66 -10.54 9.99 -6.57
N LEU A 67 -10.67 9.93 -7.90
CA LEU A 67 -9.50 9.87 -8.79
C LEU A 67 -8.55 11.05 -8.58
N LYS A 68 -9.07 12.23 -8.21
CA LYS A 68 -8.23 13.40 -7.86
C LYS A 68 -7.32 13.06 -6.68
N ASN A 69 -7.90 12.60 -5.57
CA ASN A 69 -7.15 12.32 -4.35
C ASN A 69 -6.22 11.09 -4.51
N ILE A 70 -6.61 10.09 -5.30
CA ILE A 70 -5.72 8.97 -5.65
C ILE A 70 -4.54 9.48 -6.46
N THR A 71 -4.77 10.38 -7.41
CA THR A 71 -3.72 10.97 -8.26
C THR A 71 -2.72 11.76 -7.43
N GLU A 72 -3.20 12.69 -6.60
CA GLU A 72 -2.36 13.51 -5.73
C GLU A 72 -1.47 12.66 -4.82
N ARG A 73 -2.05 11.67 -4.13
CA ARG A 73 -1.31 10.77 -3.24
C ARG A 73 -0.36 9.82 -3.98
N THR A 74 -0.68 9.45 -5.22
CA THR A 74 0.23 8.65 -6.05
C THR A 74 1.43 9.48 -6.49
N ILE A 75 1.24 10.76 -6.82
CA ILE A 75 2.33 11.68 -7.17
C ILE A 75 3.24 11.92 -5.96
N GLU A 76 2.68 12.09 -4.75
CA GLU A 76 3.45 12.18 -3.50
C GLU A 76 4.38 10.97 -3.35
N LEU A 77 3.84 9.75 -3.41
CA LEU A 77 4.65 8.54 -3.31
C LEU A 77 5.65 8.40 -4.47
N ALA A 78 5.26 8.77 -5.69
CA ALA A 78 6.13 8.69 -6.86
C ALA A 78 7.35 9.60 -6.70
N LYS A 79 7.19 10.81 -6.16
CA LYS A 79 8.30 11.73 -5.86
C LYS A 79 9.30 11.15 -4.85
N GLU A 80 8.82 10.33 -3.93
CA GLU A 80 9.68 9.71 -2.90
C GLU A 80 10.49 8.53 -3.44
N ILE A 81 9.99 7.81 -4.46
CA ILE A 81 10.56 6.49 -4.83
C ILE A 81 11.09 6.39 -6.26
N LEU A 82 10.67 7.28 -7.17
CA LEU A 82 11.10 7.27 -8.57
C LEU A 82 12.29 8.19 -8.75
N GLU A 83 13.24 7.75 -9.56
CA GLU A 83 14.42 8.52 -9.93
C GLU A 83 14.38 8.92 -11.42
N LYS A 84 15.30 9.81 -11.84
CA LYS A 84 15.44 10.17 -13.24
C LYS A 84 15.75 8.94 -14.10
N GLY A 85 15.01 8.77 -15.19
CA GLY A 85 15.15 7.66 -16.13
C GLY A 85 14.49 6.36 -15.69
N ASP A 86 13.81 6.32 -14.54
CA ASP A 86 13.13 5.12 -14.09
C ASP A 86 12.00 4.69 -15.03
N SER A 87 11.86 3.37 -15.16
CA SER A 87 10.64 2.78 -15.67
C SER A 87 9.73 2.36 -14.52
N PHE A 88 8.42 2.60 -14.66
CA PHE A 88 7.46 2.24 -13.63
C PHE A 88 6.17 1.63 -14.19
N ALA A 89 5.43 0.94 -13.31
CA ALA A 89 4.08 0.47 -13.58
C ALA A 89 3.15 0.80 -12.42
N LEU A 90 1.92 1.21 -12.75
CA LEU A 90 0.82 1.26 -11.79
C LEU A 90 0.10 -0.09 -11.78
N ARG A 91 0.04 -0.72 -10.61
CA ARG A 91 -0.68 -1.98 -10.38
C ARG A 91 -1.98 -1.70 -9.65
N VAL A 92 -3.02 -1.38 -10.41
CA VAL A 92 -4.33 -0.99 -9.88
C VAL A 92 -5.22 -2.21 -9.70
N ARG A 93 -5.72 -2.41 -8.47
CA ARG A 93 -6.72 -3.42 -8.13
C ARG A 93 -7.96 -2.73 -7.59
N ARG A 94 -9.15 -3.16 -8.03
CA ARG A 94 -10.43 -2.56 -7.65
C ARG A 94 -11.38 -3.61 -7.10
N SER A 95 -11.98 -3.37 -5.93
CA SER A 95 -13.06 -4.20 -5.38
C SER A 95 -14.24 -3.34 -4.94
N GLY A 96 -15.42 -3.62 -5.48
CA GLY A 96 -16.67 -2.87 -5.22
C GLY A 96 -17.15 -2.05 -6.41
N LYS A 97 -18.15 -1.19 -6.21
CA LYS A 97 -18.77 -0.35 -7.26
C LYS A 97 -18.20 1.07 -7.22
N HIS A 98 -17.70 1.53 -8.37
CA HIS A 98 -16.99 2.81 -8.56
C HIS A 98 -17.30 3.29 -9.98
N ASP A 99 -17.29 4.61 -10.20
CA ASP A 99 -17.63 5.23 -11.49
C ASP A 99 -16.49 5.17 -12.53
N TYR A 100 -15.48 4.36 -12.25
CA TYR A 100 -14.32 4.15 -13.11
C TYR A 100 -13.78 2.73 -12.96
N THR A 101 -13.11 2.26 -14.00
CA THR A 101 -12.42 0.98 -14.07
C THR A 101 -10.99 1.09 -13.52
N SER A 102 -10.38 -0.04 -13.17
CA SER A 102 -8.95 -0.07 -12.78
C SER A 102 -8.05 0.40 -13.92
N MET A 103 -8.43 0.13 -15.17
CA MET A 103 -7.69 0.56 -16.36
C MET A 103 -7.77 2.08 -16.56
N GLU A 104 -8.94 2.69 -16.40
CA GLU A 104 -9.09 4.15 -16.45
C GLU A 104 -8.29 4.84 -15.35
N ALA A 105 -8.39 4.33 -14.11
CA ALA A 105 -7.59 4.83 -13.00
C ALA A 105 -6.09 4.74 -13.30
N ALA A 106 -5.60 3.61 -13.82
CA ALA A 106 -4.21 3.44 -14.20
C ALA A 106 -3.76 4.43 -15.29
N LYS A 107 -4.60 4.66 -16.32
CA LYS A 107 -4.30 5.62 -17.40
C LYS A 107 -4.24 7.05 -16.89
N ILE A 108 -5.25 7.49 -16.13
CA ILE A 108 -5.36 8.86 -15.61
C ILE A 108 -4.21 9.15 -14.63
N VAL A 109 -4.05 8.29 -13.62
CA VAL A 109 -3.02 8.47 -12.59
C VAL A 109 -1.63 8.33 -13.20
N GLY A 110 -1.41 7.37 -14.09
CA GLY A 110 -0.11 7.15 -14.75
C GLY A 110 0.32 8.34 -15.60
N LYS A 111 -0.60 8.92 -16.38
CA LYS A 111 -0.36 10.15 -17.13
C LYS A 111 -0.01 11.30 -16.18
N ALA A 112 -0.77 11.48 -15.11
CA ALA A 112 -0.52 12.56 -14.16
C ALA A 112 0.85 12.46 -13.48
N VAL A 113 1.34 11.23 -13.19
CA VAL A 113 2.71 11.00 -12.68
C VAL A 113 3.77 11.43 -13.70
N ILE A 114 3.61 11.07 -14.99
CA ILE A 114 4.51 11.51 -16.06
C ILE A 114 4.51 13.04 -16.20
N ASP A 115 3.33 13.66 -16.23
CA ASP A 115 3.19 15.09 -16.46
C ASP A 115 3.78 15.91 -15.29
N HIS A 116 3.54 15.49 -14.03
CA HIS A 116 4.07 16.18 -12.85
C HIS A 116 5.56 15.96 -12.62
N LEU A 117 6.12 14.85 -13.12
CA LEU A 117 7.54 14.50 -13.03
C LEU A 117 8.19 14.54 -14.42
N SER A 118 7.78 15.51 -15.25
CA SER A 118 8.25 15.64 -16.63
C SER A 118 9.77 15.79 -16.73
N ASN A 119 10.40 16.41 -15.74
CA ASN A 119 11.85 16.54 -15.62
C ASN A 119 12.58 15.24 -15.24
N TYR A 120 11.86 14.14 -14.96
CA TYR A 120 12.45 12.86 -14.59
C TYR A 120 12.66 11.94 -15.81
N ASN A 121 12.07 12.23 -16.97
CA ASN A 121 12.17 11.37 -18.16
C ASN A 121 11.75 9.90 -17.85
N LEU A 122 10.64 9.75 -17.12
CA LEU A 122 10.09 8.46 -16.72
C LEU A 122 9.50 7.70 -17.92
N LYS A 123 9.51 6.36 -17.86
CA LYS A 123 8.88 5.50 -18.86
C LYS A 123 7.87 4.54 -18.23
N VAL A 124 6.69 4.40 -18.84
CA VAL A 124 5.76 3.35 -18.42
C VAL A 124 6.23 2.01 -19.01
N ASN A 125 6.44 1.00 -18.16
CA ASN A 125 6.75 -0.36 -18.58
C ASN A 125 5.87 -1.35 -17.82
N LEU A 126 4.85 -1.89 -18.48
CA LEU A 126 3.87 -2.79 -17.85
C LEU A 126 4.40 -4.21 -17.61
N THR A 127 5.48 -4.59 -18.29
CA THR A 127 6.04 -5.95 -18.30
C THR A 127 7.18 -6.10 -17.29
N HIS A 128 8.20 -5.24 -17.37
CA HIS A 128 9.40 -5.28 -16.53
C HIS A 128 9.76 -3.88 -16.00
N PRO A 129 8.92 -3.28 -15.15
CA PRO A 129 9.22 -1.98 -14.57
C PRO A 129 10.38 -2.06 -13.56
N LYS A 130 11.20 -1.02 -13.47
CA LYS A 130 12.18 -0.87 -12.37
C LYS A 130 11.48 -0.65 -11.03
N LYS A 131 10.34 0.06 -11.03
CA LYS A 131 9.55 0.38 -9.83
C LYS A 131 8.07 0.10 -10.05
N GLU A 132 7.40 -0.42 -9.03
CA GLU A 132 5.95 -0.62 -9.06
C GLU A 132 5.28 0.26 -7.99
N ILE A 133 4.15 0.87 -8.35
CA ILE A 133 3.24 1.52 -7.41
C ILE A 133 1.91 0.78 -7.47
N PHE A 134 1.48 0.27 -6.33
CA PHE A 134 0.23 -0.45 -6.18
C PHE A 134 -0.85 0.51 -5.70
N ILE A 135 -2.03 0.38 -6.29
CA ILE A 135 -3.22 1.14 -5.90
C ILE A 135 -4.33 0.13 -5.65
N GLU A 136 -4.63 -0.15 -4.38
CA GLU A 136 -5.78 -0.97 -3.98
C GLU A 136 -6.98 -0.07 -3.71
N ILE A 137 -7.89 0.00 -4.68
CA ILE A 137 -9.16 0.75 -4.61
C ILE A 137 -10.23 -0.18 -4.04
N ARG A 138 -10.74 0.14 -2.85
CA ARG A 138 -11.69 -0.70 -2.13
C ARG A 138 -12.87 0.14 -1.67
N GLN A 139 -14.08 -0.41 -1.74
CA GLN A 139 -15.35 0.14 -1.23
C GLN A 139 -15.34 1.60 -0.76
N ASP A 140 -14.80 1.86 0.45
CA ASP A 140 -14.81 3.20 1.07
C ASP A 140 -13.50 3.99 0.90
N PHE A 141 -12.35 3.30 0.73
CA PHE A 141 -11.02 3.92 0.71
C PHE A 141 -10.03 3.25 -0.26
N SER A 142 -9.09 4.04 -0.75
CA SER A 142 -7.97 3.58 -1.58
C SER A 142 -6.67 3.57 -0.79
N TYR A 143 -5.81 2.60 -1.08
CA TYR A 143 -4.52 2.40 -0.44
C TYR A 143 -3.42 2.37 -1.48
N ILE A 144 -2.41 3.24 -1.34
CA ILE A 144 -1.32 3.42 -2.29
C ILE A 144 -0.01 3.06 -1.61
N PHE A 145 0.78 2.17 -2.22
CA PHE A 145 2.03 1.67 -1.65
C PHE A 145 2.97 1.18 -2.75
N SER A 146 4.26 1.09 -2.44
CA SER A 146 5.30 0.56 -3.36
C SER A 146 6.04 -0.65 -2.80
N GLN A 147 5.88 -0.93 -1.51
CA GLN A 147 6.60 -2.01 -0.83
C GLN A 147 5.65 -3.14 -0.41
N VAL A 148 6.05 -4.38 -0.71
CA VAL A 148 5.41 -5.59 -0.20
C VAL A 148 6.47 -6.38 0.57
N ILE A 149 6.45 -6.24 1.89
CA ILE A 149 7.45 -6.82 2.78
C ILE A 149 6.96 -8.21 3.20
N LYS A 150 7.66 -9.25 2.76
CA LYS A 150 7.37 -10.63 3.15
C LYS A 150 7.72 -10.83 4.62
N CYS A 151 6.80 -11.43 5.36
CA CYS A 151 6.98 -11.74 6.77
C CYS A 151 7.58 -13.13 6.94
N LYS A 152 8.40 -13.31 7.98
CA LYS A 152 9.23 -14.51 8.16
C LYS A 152 8.42 -15.81 8.24
N TRP A 153 7.24 -15.73 8.83
CA TRP A 153 6.38 -16.88 9.12
C TRP A 153 5.19 -17.05 8.16
N GLY A 154 5.13 -16.23 7.11
CA GLY A 154 4.03 -16.24 6.15
C GLY A 154 3.91 -17.49 5.28
N ARG A 155 4.96 -18.32 5.23
CA ARG A 155 5.07 -19.49 4.35
C ARG A 155 4.77 -20.83 5.04
N LEU A 156 4.52 -20.86 6.34
CA LEU A 156 4.29 -22.10 7.08
C LEU A 156 2.85 -22.63 7.01
N THR A 157 1.99 -22.04 6.18
CA THR A 157 0.55 -22.38 6.12
C THR A 157 0.09 -22.87 4.75
N ASN A 158 0.99 -23.40 3.92
CA ASN A 158 0.62 -24.08 2.66
C ASN A 158 0.60 -25.59 2.84
#